data_AF-A0AAV6AXS5-F1
#
_entry.id   AF-A0AAV6AXS5-F1
#
_cell.length_a   1.000
_cell.length_b   1.000
_cell.length_c   1.000
_cell.angle_alpha   90.00
_cell.angle_beta   90.00
_cell.angle_gamma   90.00
#
_symmetry.space_group_name_H-M   'P 1'
#
loop_
_entity.id
_entity.type
_entity.pdbx_description
1 polymer ?
#
loop_
_entity_poly.entity_id
_entity_poly.type
_entity_poly.pdbx_seq_one_letter_code
_entity_poly.pdbx_strand_id
1 'polypeptide(L)'
;MKSYCIAESPLGSALLFSDAPALRRFPEDLRLWVSNAALLRLAQGVAQEHAPATLHPVFSFTARRFHPPWQMLSLLSYSLASGIWHSRATAEIAALDPDLFALCHGEAPSAEVIRQFRGQNQTAIVQCLELLLRRVWLHRHGQGAVARHAFLMAEILSEARTRLRRAEESEAGDIDFADE
;
A
#
# COMPACT_ATOMS: atom_id res chain seq x y z
N MET A 1 -53.68 45.42 -10.48
CA MET A 1 -52.45 46.10 -10.00
C MET A 1 -51.89 45.25 -8.88
N LYS A 2 -50.74 44.58 -8.93
CA LYS A 2 -49.53 44.69 -9.76
C LYS A 2 -49.16 43.33 -10.37
N SER A 3 -48.74 43.37 -11.63
CA SER A 3 -47.99 42.33 -12.34
C SER A 3 -46.51 42.35 -11.93
N TYR A 4 -45.77 41.39 -12.51
CA TYR A 4 -44.32 41.19 -12.61
C TYR A 4 -43.79 40.05 -11.73
N CYS A 5 -43.02 39.09 -12.23
CA CYS A 5 -42.74 38.65 -13.61
C CYS A 5 -42.13 37.26 -13.48
N ILE A 6 -42.58 36.31 -14.31
CA ILE A 6 -41.92 35.03 -14.54
C ILE A 6 -40.66 35.34 -15.36
N ALA A 7 -39.50 34.97 -14.85
CA ALA A 7 -38.28 34.89 -15.64
C ALA A 7 -37.96 33.40 -15.84
N GLU A 8 -38.31 32.90 -17.02
CA GLU A 8 -37.77 31.65 -17.54
C GLU A 8 -36.43 31.91 -18.24
N SER A 9 -35.46 31.04 -17.92
CA SER A 9 -34.39 30.52 -18.80
C SER A 9 -33.25 31.44 -19.27
N PRO A 10 -32.13 30.90 -19.80
CA PRO A 10 -31.68 29.49 -19.85
C PRO A 10 -30.22 29.26 -19.39
N LEU A 11 -29.86 27.97 -19.25
CA LEU A 11 -28.55 27.37 -19.56
C LEU A 11 -27.32 28.29 -19.54
N GLY A 12 -26.43 28.10 -18.56
CA GLY A 12 -25.13 28.74 -18.64
C GLY A 12 -24.27 28.59 -17.41
N SER A 13 -24.00 27.35 -16.99
CA SER A 13 -22.74 26.95 -16.32
C SER A 13 -22.85 25.46 -16.04
N ALA A 14 -22.65 24.67 -17.09
CA ALA A 14 -21.94 23.42 -16.92
C ALA A 14 -20.62 23.79 -16.23
N LEU A 15 -20.58 23.62 -14.90
CA LEU A 15 -19.30 23.45 -14.23
C LEU A 15 -18.68 22.27 -14.95
N LEU A 16 -17.71 22.64 -15.78
CA LEU A 16 -16.82 21.76 -16.48
C LEU A 16 -16.35 20.74 -15.45
N PHE A 17 -16.89 19.52 -15.53
CA PHE A 17 -16.20 18.33 -15.05
C PHE A 17 -14.95 18.18 -15.93
N SER A 18 -14.01 19.10 -15.70
CA SER A 18 -12.66 19.14 -16.22
C SER A 18 -11.71 18.83 -15.07
N ASP A 19 -12.05 17.83 -14.27
CA ASP A 19 -11.09 17.05 -13.48
C ASP A 19 -10.84 15.76 -14.28
N ALA A 20 -10.12 15.85 -15.39
CA ALA A 20 -8.68 15.61 -15.46
C ALA A 20 -8.29 14.18 -15.04
N PRO A 21 -7.46 13.46 -15.81
CA PRO A 21 -7.08 12.05 -15.60
C PRO A 21 -6.35 11.73 -14.27
N ALA A 22 -6.15 12.73 -13.40
CA ALA A 22 -5.52 12.62 -12.10
C ALA A 22 -6.35 11.80 -11.08
N LEU A 23 -7.66 11.64 -11.27
CA LEU A 23 -8.52 10.83 -10.39
C LEU A 23 -8.31 9.30 -10.52
N ARG A 24 -7.46 8.82 -11.44
CA ARG A 24 -7.27 7.38 -11.68
C ARG A 24 -5.99 6.79 -11.10
N ARG A 25 -5.05 7.60 -10.62
CA ARG A 25 -3.73 7.10 -10.22
C ARG A 25 -3.60 7.11 -8.70
N PHE A 26 -3.17 5.97 -8.14
CA PHE A 26 -2.81 5.91 -6.72
C PHE A 26 -1.63 6.85 -6.46
N PRO A 27 -1.66 7.64 -5.37
CA PRO A 27 -0.50 8.40 -4.96
C PRO A 27 0.62 7.44 -4.58
N GLU A 28 1.86 7.86 -4.79
CA GLU A 28 3.02 7.06 -4.42
C GLU A 28 2.97 6.69 -2.93
N ASP A 29 2.66 7.69 -2.10
CA ASP A 29 2.39 7.56 -0.69
C ASP A 29 0.88 7.56 -0.40
N LEU A 30 0.35 6.40 -0.02
CA LEU A 30 -1.08 6.26 0.34
C LEU A 30 -1.44 7.00 1.64
N ARG A 31 -0.46 7.45 2.43
CA ARG A 31 -0.71 8.28 3.63
C ARG A 31 -1.32 9.64 3.27
N LEU A 32 -1.26 10.05 2.00
CA LEU A 32 -1.98 11.22 1.48
C LEU A 32 -3.50 11.01 1.44
N TRP A 33 -3.97 9.76 1.46
CA TRP A 33 -5.41 9.42 1.43
C TRP A 33 -5.94 8.90 2.76
N VAL A 34 -5.09 8.30 3.58
CA VAL A 34 -5.44 7.72 4.89
C VAL A 34 -4.39 8.08 5.93
N SER A 35 -4.79 8.28 7.19
CA SER A 35 -3.81 8.52 8.28
C SER A 35 -2.83 7.35 8.43
N ASN A 36 -1.62 7.62 8.95
CA ASN A 36 -0.60 6.60 9.21
C ASN A 36 -1.17 5.37 9.97
N ALA A 37 -1.79 5.61 11.14
CA ALA A 37 -2.38 4.55 11.95
C ALA A 37 -3.51 3.78 11.23
N ALA A 38 -4.25 4.42 10.33
CA ALA A 38 -5.25 3.73 9.51
C ALA A 38 -4.58 2.83 8.46
N LEU A 39 -3.53 3.31 7.77
CA LEU A 39 -2.79 2.53 6.78
C LEU A 39 -2.15 1.30 7.42
N LEU A 40 -1.50 1.48 8.58
CA LEU A 40 -0.89 0.37 9.32
C LEU A 40 -1.93 -0.67 9.76
N ARG A 41 -3.07 -0.24 10.33
CA ARG A 41 -4.16 -1.16 10.69
C ARG A 41 -4.72 -1.92 9.49
N LEU A 42 -4.87 -1.24 8.35
CA LEU A 42 -5.31 -1.90 7.12
C LEU A 42 -4.28 -2.93 6.66
N ALA A 43 -2.98 -2.60 6.67
CA ALA A 43 -1.89 -3.50 6.31
C ALA A 43 -1.84 -4.74 7.23
N GLN A 44 -2.01 -4.56 8.54
CA GLN A 44 -2.11 -5.66 9.51
C GLN A 44 -3.33 -6.55 9.19
N GLY A 45 -4.50 -5.95 8.98
CA GLY A 45 -5.72 -6.68 8.68
C GLY A 45 -5.59 -7.53 7.41
N VAL A 46 -5.08 -6.96 6.31
CA VAL A 46 -4.89 -7.73 5.06
C VAL A 46 -3.83 -8.82 5.21
N ALA A 47 -2.74 -8.56 5.93
CA ALA A 47 -1.68 -9.55 6.12
C ALA A 47 -2.14 -10.73 6.99
N GLN A 48 -3.00 -10.48 7.98
CA GLN A 48 -3.59 -11.52 8.83
C GLN A 48 -4.59 -12.41 8.10
N GLU A 49 -5.17 -11.95 6.99
CA GLU A 49 -6.05 -12.75 6.14
C GLU A 49 -5.29 -13.80 5.32
N HIS A 50 -3.97 -13.65 5.18
CA HIS A 50 -3.14 -14.66 4.53
C HIS A 50 -2.91 -15.84 5.47
N ALA A 51 -3.12 -17.06 4.94
CA ALA A 51 -2.83 -18.28 5.68
C ALA A 51 -1.32 -18.36 5.98
N PRO A 52 -0.89 -18.54 7.24
CA PRO A 52 0.53 -18.62 7.59
C PRO A 52 1.29 -19.72 6.83
N ALA A 53 0.58 -20.77 6.40
CA ALA A 53 1.12 -21.88 5.63
C ALA A 53 1.55 -21.51 4.19
N THR A 54 1.11 -20.36 3.66
CA THR A 54 1.43 -19.92 2.30
C THR A 54 2.61 -18.94 2.25
N LEU A 55 3.24 -18.64 3.39
CA LEU A 55 4.37 -17.72 3.51
C LEU A 55 5.68 -18.49 3.76
N HIS A 56 6.74 -18.05 3.10
CA HIS A 56 8.08 -18.65 3.17
C HIS A 56 9.10 -17.65 3.76
N PRO A 57 10.11 -18.09 4.53
CA PRO A 57 10.18 -19.38 5.16
C PRO A 57 9.05 -19.48 6.19
N VAL A 58 8.50 -20.69 6.35
CA VAL A 58 7.82 -21.03 7.59
C VAL A 58 8.93 -20.98 8.64
N PHE A 59 9.09 -19.84 9.30
CA PHE A 59 10.11 -19.64 10.33
C PHE A 59 10.06 -20.86 11.25
N SER A 60 11.15 -21.64 11.27
CA SER A 60 11.24 -22.88 12.03
C SER A 60 10.89 -22.61 13.49
N PHE A 61 10.55 -23.65 14.26
CA PHE A 61 10.15 -23.51 15.67
C PHE A 61 11.19 -22.75 16.52
N THR A 62 12.46 -22.70 16.10
CA THR A 62 13.55 -21.89 16.69
C THR A 62 13.58 -20.43 16.22
N ALA A 63 13.04 -20.14 15.03
CA ALA A 63 12.83 -18.79 14.52
C ALA A 63 11.51 -18.15 15.00
N ARG A 64 10.79 -18.76 15.95
CA ARG A 64 9.72 -18.08 16.74
C ARG A 64 10.19 -16.77 17.40
N ARG A 65 11.51 -16.59 17.52
CA ARG A 65 12.13 -15.35 17.98
C ARG A 65 12.08 -14.22 16.94
N PHE A 66 11.92 -14.55 15.66
CA PHE A 66 11.83 -13.62 14.54
C PHE A 66 10.39 -13.63 14.02
N HIS A 67 9.68 -12.55 14.35
CA HIS A 67 8.34 -12.10 13.93
C HIS A 67 7.45 -13.08 13.14
N PRO A 68 6.22 -13.37 13.59
CA PRO A 68 5.19 -14.02 12.78
C PRO A 68 5.19 -13.55 11.31
N PRO A 69 5.16 -14.46 10.32
CA PRO A 69 5.25 -14.09 8.89
C PRO A 69 4.30 -12.97 8.45
N TRP A 70 3.11 -12.88 9.06
CA TRP A 70 2.14 -11.83 8.79
C TRP A 70 2.61 -10.44 9.24
N GLN A 71 3.45 -10.31 10.27
CA GLN A 71 4.01 -9.02 10.71
C GLN A 71 5.01 -8.49 9.69
N MET A 72 5.89 -9.35 9.17
CA MET A 72 6.80 -8.99 8.08
C MET A 72 6.02 -8.58 6.83
N LEU A 73 4.97 -9.33 6.50
CA LEU A 73 4.07 -8.97 5.40
C LEU A 73 3.37 -7.63 5.65
N SER A 74 2.93 -7.36 6.88
CA SER A 74 2.32 -6.08 7.26
C SER A 74 3.29 -4.92 7.11
N LEU A 75 4.53 -5.07 7.61
CA LEU A 75 5.58 -4.07 7.53
C LEU A 75 5.92 -3.75 6.06
N LEU A 76 6.09 -4.78 5.23
CA LEU A 76 6.37 -4.62 3.81
C LEU A 76 5.21 -3.96 3.07
N SER A 77 3.97 -4.42 3.30
CA SER A 77 2.80 -3.83 2.66
C SER A 77 2.60 -2.38 3.08
N TYR A 78 2.80 -2.03 4.35
CA TYR A 78 2.79 -0.65 4.81
C TYR A 78 3.88 0.20 4.15
N SER A 79 5.11 -0.31 4.09
CA SER A 79 6.27 0.43 3.57
C SER A 79 6.11 0.71 2.08
N LEU A 80 5.76 -0.30 1.29
CA LEU A 80 5.49 -0.17 -0.14
C LEU A 80 4.23 0.66 -0.42
N ALA A 81 3.22 0.62 0.46
CA ALA A 81 2.07 1.51 0.38
C ALA A 81 2.43 2.98 0.66
N SER A 82 3.46 3.22 1.47
CA SER A 82 3.93 4.56 1.86
C SER A 82 5.02 5.11 0.93
N GLY A 83 5.36 4.38 -0.15
CA GLY A 83 6.40 4.78 -1.10
C GLY A 83 7.83 4.46 -0.66
N ILE A 84 8.01 3.59 0.33
CA ILE A 84 9.31 3.16 0.85
C ILE A 84 9.68 1.85 0.17
N TRP A 85 10.57 1.93 -0.81
CA TRP A 85 10.90 0.83 -1.73
C TRP A 85 12.02 -0.07 -1.22
N HIS A 86 13.01 0.56 -0.60
CA HIS A 86 14.30 -0.06 -0.32
C HIS A 86 14.33 -0.72 1.07
N SER A 87 14.97 -1.89 1.19
CA SER A 87 14.94 -2.70 2.43
C SER A 87 15.63 -2.02 3.60
N ARG A 88 16.72 -1.29 3.34
CA ARG A 88 17.39 -0.49 4.38
C ARG A 88 16.48 0.62 4.93
N ALA A 89 15.80 1.36 4.06
CA ALA A 89 14.85 2.39 4.47
C ALA A 89 13.67 1.78 5.25
N THR A 90 13.23 0.57 4.87
CA THR A 90 12.20 -0.18 5.61
C THR A 90 12.67 -0.59 7.01
N ALA A 91 13.91 -1.06 7.15
CA ALA A 91 14.50 -1.38 8.45
C ALA A 91 14.64 -0.13 9.34
N GLU A 92 15.11 0.98 8.75
CA GLU A 92 15.28 2.26 9.43
C GLU A 92 13.94 2.80 9.95
N ILE A 93 12.88 2.82 9.12
CA ILE A 93 11.57 3.30 9.58
C ILE A 93 10.94 2.36 10.61
N ALA A 94 11.16 1.05 10.52
CA ALA A 94 10.69 0.08 11.52
C ALA A 94 11.34 0.28 12.89
N ALA A 95 12.58 0.79 12.93
CA ALA A 95 13.27 1.12 14.18
C ALA A 95 12.87 2.48 14.77
N LEU A 96 12.48 3.44 13.92
CA LEU A 96 12.20 4.83 14.32
C LEU A 96 10.72 5.10 14.62
N ASP A 97 9.80 4.47 13.89
CA ASP A 97 8.36 4.66 14.08
C ASP A 97 7.86 3.76 15.23
N PRO A 98 7.30 4.33 16.32
CA PRO A 98 6.86 3.54 17.48
C PRO A 98 5.82 2.46 17.16
N ASP A 99 4.92 2.72 16.20
CA ASP A 99 3.86 1.78 15.86
C ASP A 99 4.43 0.61 15.03
N LEU A 100 5.39 0.88 14.15
CA LEU A 100 6.10 -0.17 13.40
C LEU A 100 7.06 -0.96 14.30
N PHE A 101 7.72 -0.29 15.22
CA PHE A 101 8.57 -0.93 16.22
C PHE A 101 7.77 -1.86 17.12
N ALA A 102 6.57 -1.43 17.53
CA ALA A 102 5.63 -2.26 18.28
C ALA A 102 5.09 -3.44 17.45
N LEU A 103 4.80 -3.24 16.15
CA LEU A 103 4.44 -4.32 15.23
C LEU A 103 5.54 -5.40 15.20
N CYS A 104 6.80 -4.98 15.23
CA CYS A 104 7.96 -5.86 15.29
C CYS A 104 8.36 -6.22 16.74
N HIS A 105 7.44 -6.20 17.71
CA HIS A 105 7.70 -6.64 19.09
C HIS A 105 8.96 -6.02 19.75
N GLY A 106 9.32 -4.79 19.37
CA GLY A 106 10.48 -4.09 19.91
C GLY A 106 11.83 -4.51 19.32
N GLU A 107 11.85 -5.23 18.19
CA GLU A 107 13.07 -5.58 17.46
C GLU A 107 12.85 -5.37 15.96
N ALA A 108 13.46 -4.32 15.39
CA ALA A 108 13.32 -4.05 13.96
C ALA A 108 14.11 -5.09 13.13
N PRO A 109 13.53 -5.65 12.05
CA PRO A 109 14.23 -6.60 11.20
C PRO A 109 15.35 -5.91 10.41
N SER A 110 16.43 -6.65 10.15
CA SER A 110 17.53 -6.16 9.32
C SER A 110 17.13 -6.04 7.85
N ALA A 111 17.81 -5.16 7.11
CA ALA A 111 17.60 -4.99 5.67
C ALA A 111 17.73 -6.30 4.88
N GLU A 112 18.70 -7.15 5.26
CA GLU A 112 18.91 -8.45 4.60
C GLU A 112 17.74 -9.41 4.80
N VAL A 113 17.19 -9.47 6.03
CA VAL A 113 16.01 -10.29 6.33
C VAL A 113 14.79 -9.81 5.54
N ILE A 114 14.60 -8.49 5.46
CA ILE A 114 13.52 -7.87 4.67
C ILE A 114 13.68 -8.24 3.18
N ARG A 115 14.89 -8.11 2.63
CA ARG A 115 15.20 -8.42 1.24
C ARG A 115 14.93 -9.89 0.91
N GLN A 116 15.43 -10.80 1.76
CA GLN A 116 15.22 -12.24 1.60
C GLN A 116 13.73 -12.59 1.65
N PHE A 117 12.99 -12.08 2.63
CA PHE A 117 11.55 -12.30 2.74
C PHE A 117 10.81 -11.78 1.52
N ARG A 118 11.15 -10.59 1.02
CA ARG A 118 10.52 -10.04 -0.19
C ARG A 118 10.74 -10.93 -1.40
N GLY A 119 11.97 -11.41 -1.62
CA GLY A 119 12.29 -12.32 -2.73
C GLY A 119 11.53 -13.65 -2.66
N GLN A 120 11.31 -14.19 -1.45
CA GLN A 120 10.62 -15.46 -1.25
C GLN A 120 9.10 -15.38 -1.27
N ASN A 121 8.51 -14.18 -1.08
CA ASN A 121 7.06 -13.99 -0.93
C ASN A 121 6.45 -12.98 -1.90
N GLN A 122 7.07 -12.75 -3.06
CA GLN A 122 6.60 -11.78 -4.06
C GLN A 122 5.08 -11.89 -4.33
N THR A 123 4.58 -13.11 -4.53
CA THR A 123 3.15 -13.37 -4.76
C THR A 123 2.27 -12.91 -3.60
N ALA A 124 2.64 -13.25 -2.36
CA ALA A 124 1.86 -12.85 -1.20
C ALA A 124 1.90 -11.33 -0.98
N ILE A 125 3.05 -10.70 -1.25
CA ILE A 125 3.19 -9.24 -1.17
C ILE A 125 2.29 -8.55 -2.19
N VAL A 126 2.24 -9.03 -3.44
CA VAL A 126 1.33 -8.48 -4.47
C VAL A 126 -0.12 -8.63 -4.05
N GLN A 127 -0.53 -9.81 -3.56
CA GLN A 127 -1.91 -10.04 -3.10
C GLN A 127 -2.28 -9.13 -1.92
N CYS A 128 -1.37 -8.98 -0.96
CA CYS A 128 -1.56 -8.12 0.20
C CYS A 128 -1.68 -6.64 -0.21
N LEU A 129 -0.82 -6.18 -1.15
CA LEU A 129 -0.89 -4.85 -1.72
C LEU A 129 -2.18 -4.62 -2.51
N GLU A 130 -2.64 -5.60 -3.29
CA GLU A 130 -3.89 -5.53 -4.03
C GLU A 130 -5.08 -5.29 -3.09
N LEU A 131 -5.19 -6.10 -2.02
CA LEU A 131 -6.23 -5.96 -1.02
C LEU A 131 -6.13 -4.62 -0.27
N LEU A 132 -4.92 -4.20 0.08
CA LEU A 132 -4.68 -2.93 0.77
C LEU A 132 -5.11 -1.73 -0.10
N LEU A 133 -4.65 -1.69 -1.35
CA LEU A 133 -5.01 -0.64 -2.32
C LEU A 133 -6.53 -0.58 -2.53
N ARG A 134 -7.19 -1.75 -2.63
CA ARG A 134 -8.65 -1.83 -2.72
C ARG A 134 -9.34 -1.23 -1.49
N ARG A 135 -8.87 -1.54 -0.29
CA ARG A 135 -9.45 -1.00 0.97
C ARG A 135 -9.24 0.50 1.10
N VAL A 136 -8.04 0.98 0.77
CA VAL A 136 -7.72 2.41 0.79
C VAL A 136 -8.58 3.16 -0.24
N TRP A 137 -8.77 2.60 -1.44
CA TRP A 137 -9.64 3.17 -2.46
C TRP A 137 -11.10 3.27 -1.98
N LEU A 138 -11.64 2.18 -1.43
CA LEU A 138 -13.00 2.17 -0.88
C LEU A 138 -13.17 3.15 0.29
N HIS A 139 -12.15 3.30 1.13
CA HIS A 139 -12.15 4.29 2.21
C HIS A 139 -12.20 5.73 1.66
N ARG A 140 -11.45 6.02 0.58
CA ARG A 140 -11.38 7.35 -0.02
C ARG A 140 -12.66 7.74 -0.78
N HIS A 141 -13.24 6.81 -1.53
CA HIS A 141 -14.33 7.11 -2.47
C HIS A 141 -15.70 6.61 -2.03
N GLY A 142 -15.79 5.90 -0.90
CA GLY A 142 -17.03 5.30 -0.40
C GLY A 142 -17.49 4.08 -1.21
N GLN A 143 -18.51 3.39 -0.70
CA GLN A 143 -19.01 2.14 -1.32
C GLN A 143 -19.77 2.36 -2.64
N GLY A 144 -20.13 3.61 -2.99
CA GLY A 144 -20.83 3.94 -4.25
C GLY A 144 -19.94 3.85 -5.51
N ALA A 145 -18.62 3.79 -5.37
CA ALA A 145 -17.68 3.67 -6.48
C ALA A 145 -17.60 2.26 -7.10
N VAL A 146 -18.33 1.30 -6.52
CA VAL A 146 -18.34 -0.13 -6.88
C VAL A 146 -18.80 -0.39 -8.32
N ALA A 147 -19.53 0.53 -8.96
CA ALA A 147 -20.05 0.36 -10.32
C ALA A 147 -18.97 0.31 -11.43
N ARG A 148 -17.70 0.65 -11.16
CA ARG A 148 -16.58 0.57 -12.13
C ARG A 148 -15.62 -0.59 -11.85
N HIS A 149 -16.15 -1.69 -11.29
CA HIS A 149 -15.37 -2.73 -10.60
C HIS A 149 -14.29 -3.41 -11.47
N ALA A 150 -14.57 -3.79 -12.71
CA ALA A 150 -13.64 -4.62 -13.50
C ALA A 150 -12.37 -3.85 -13.93
N PHE A 151 -12.55 -2.61 -14.41
CA PHE A 151 -11.43 -1.75 -14.81
C PHE A 151 -10.56 -1.37 -13.59
N LEU A 152 -11.22 -1.09 -12.46
CA LEU A 152 -10.53 -0.76 -11.20
C LEU A 152 -9.68 -1.92 -10.66
N MET A 153 -10.13 -3.18 -10.78
CA MET A 153 -9.32 -4.33 -10.31
C MET A 153 -8.04 -4.50 -11.12
N ALA A 154 -8.10 -4.30 -12.44
CA ALA A 154 -6.91 -4.35 -13.29
C ALA A 154 -5.92 -3.23 -12.94
N GLU A 155 -6.41 -2.02 -12.69
CA GLU A 155 -5.57 -0.89 -12.24
C GLU A 155 -4.92 -1.16 -10.87
N ILE A 156 -5.68 -1.68 -9.91
CA ILE A 156 -5.18 -2.04 -8.57
C ILE A 156 -4.09 -3.11 -8.66
N LEU A 157 -4.33 -4.19 -9.41
CA LEU A 157 -3.35 -5.26 -9.56
C LEU A 157 -2.10 -4.78 -10.30
N SER A 158 -2.27 -3.96 -11.34
CA SER A 158 -1.16 -3.32 -12.06
C SER A 158 -0.32 -2.46 -11.11
N GLU A 159 -0.96 -1.62 -10.31
CA GLU A 159 -0.30 -0.77 -9.32
C GLU A 159 0.44 -1.59 -8.26
N ALA A 160 -0.19 -2.64 -7.71
CA ALA A 160 0.44 -3.54 -6.74
C ALA A 160 1.74 -4.15 -7.28
N ARG A 161 1.72 -4.63 -8.53
CA ARG A 161 2.91 -5.15 -9.22
C ARG A 161 3.96 -4.07 -9.48
N THR A 162 3.54 -2.87 -9.87
CA THR A 162 4.45 -1.73 -10.08
C THR A 162 5.19 -1.37 -8.81
N ARG A 163 4.52 -1.36 -7.64
CA ARG A 163 5.15 -1.09 -6.35
C ARG A 163 6.19 -2.12 -5.97
N LEU A 164 5.89 -3.41 -6.15
CA LEU A 164 6.87 -4.47 -5.91
C LEU A 164 8.07 -4.34 -6.87
N ARG A 165 7.84 -4.07 -8.16
CA ARG A 165 8.92 -3.88 -9.12
C ARG A 165 9.84 -2.72 -8.76
N ARG A 166 9.28 -1.58 -8.34
CA ARG A 166 10.08 -0.43 -7.87
C ARG A 166 10.94 -0.79 -6.68
N ALA A 167 10.42 -1.62 -5.77
CA ALA A 167 11.20 -2.16 -4.66
C ALA A 167 12.39 -2.99 -5.16
N GLU A 168 12.18 -3.87 -6.13
CA GLU A 168 13.24 -4.69 -6.74
C GLU A 168 14.29 -3.83 -7.46
N GLU A 169 13.86 -2.85 -8.25
CA GLU A 169 14.73 -1.89 -8.95
C GLU A 169 15.55 -1.06 -7.95
N SER A 170 14.96 -0.67 -6.81
CA SER A 170 15.65 0.10 -5.77
C SER A 170 16.76 -0.68 -5.06
N GLU A 171 16.77 -2.02 -5.14
CA GLU A 171 17.81 -2.86 -4.52
C GLU A 171 18.96 -3.14 -5.46
N ALA A 172 18.69 -3.17 -6.78
CA ALA A 172 19.71 -3.41 -7.78
C ALA A 172 20.76 -2.29 -7.82
N GLY A 173 20.36 -1.05 -7.49
CA GLY A 173 21.27 0.10 -7.46
C GLY A 173 22.33 0.08 -6.35
N ASP A 174 22.21 -0.79 -5.35
CA ASP A 174 23.15 -0.87 -4.22
C ASP A 174 24.31 -1.86 -4.46
N ILE A 175 24.23 -2.70 -5.49
CA ILE A 175 25.25 -3.74 -5.77
C ILE A 175 26.50 -3.14 -6.45
N ASP A 176 26.37 -1.98 -7.11
CA ASP A 176 27.43 -1.40 -7.95
C ASP A 176 28.55 -0.67 -7.18
N PHE A 177 28.53 -0.61 -5.84
CA PHE A 177 29.50 0.14 -5.04
C PHE A 177 30.33 -0.72 -4.05
N ALA A 178 30.28 -2.05 -4.15
CA ALA A 178 30.99 -2.95 -3.23
C ALA A 178 32.36 -3.46 -3.73
N ASP A 179 32.81 -3.03 -4.91
CA ASP A 179 34.12 -3.39 -5.49
C ASP A 179 35.02 -2.15 -5.63
N GLU A 180 35.51 -1.59 -4.52
CA GLU A 180 36.72 -0.74 -4.46
C GLU A 180 37.51 -0.97 -3.16
#